data_AF-X1NJI1-F1
#
_entry.id   AF-X1NJI1-F1
#
_cell.length_a   1.000
_cell.length_b   1.000
_cell.length_c   1.000
_cell.angle_alpha   90.00
_cell.angle_beta   90.00
_cell.angle_gamma   90.00
#
_symmetry.space_group_name_H-M   'P 1'
#
loop_
_entity.id
_entity.type
_entity.pdbx_description
1 polymer ?
#
loop_
_entity_poly.entity_id
_entity_poly.type
_entity_poly.pdbx_seq_one_letter_code
_entity_poly.pdbx_strand_id
1 'polypeptide(L)' 'MPEEKELEIKIKWLNNEFFVMEKKSQGGDWIKVVEIQENAHIAALAEHLKQLCLADITAHLDAIMSEMTAS' A
#
# COMPACT_ATOMS: atom_id res chain seq x y z
N MET A 1 12.43 24.17 -1.87
CA MET A 1 11.44 23.41 -2.65
C MET A 1 11.07 22.25 -1.76
N PRO A 2 9.79 22.06 -1.38
CA PRO A 2 9.41 20.95 -0.51
C PRO A 2 9.74 19.65 -1.24
N GLU A 3 10.55 18.80 -0.60
CA GLU A 3 10.99 17.53 -1.16
C GLU A 3 9.76 16.64 -1.34
N GLU A 4 9.44 16.28 -2.58
CA GLU A 4 8.32 15.39 -2.89
C GLU A 4 8.56 14.04 -2.21
N LYS A 5 7.78 13.74 -1.17
CA LYS A 5 7.78 12.43 -0.51
C LYS A 5 7.19 11.39 -1.46
N GLU A 6 8.02 10.83 -2.33
CA GLU A 6 7.61 9.75 -3.22
C GLU A 6 7.33 8.46 -2.41
N LEU A 7 6.09 8.00 -2.47
CA LEU A 7 5.66 6.69 -1.97
C LEU A 7 5.52 5.73 -3.14
N GLU A 8 6.31 4.66 -3.14
CA GLU A 8 6.18 3.57 -4.10
C GLU A 8 5.42 2.40 -3.45
N ILE A 9 4.36 1.92 -4.11
CA ILE A 9 3.58 0.76 -3.67
C ILE A 9 3.70 -0.33 -4.74
N LYS A 10 4.08 -1.54 -4.32
CA LYS A 10 4.20 -2.71 -5.17
C LYS A 10 3.24 -3.79 -4.72
N ILE A 11 2.35 -4.17 -5.62
CA ILE A 11 1.37 -5.24 -5.40
C ILE A 11 1.77 -6.41 -6.30
N LYS A 12 2.01 -7.58 -5.72
CA LYS A 12 2.17 -8.82 -6.51
C LYS A 12 1.03 -9.78 -6.17
N TRP A 13 0.42 -10.30 -7.22
CA TRP A 13 -0.64 -11.29 -7.17
C TRP A 13 -0.21 -12.49 -7.99
N LEU A 14 -0.06 -13.66 -7.37
CA LEU A 14 0.35 -14.90 -8.05
C LEU A 14 -0.72 -15.96 -7.89
N ASN A 15 -1.19 -16.48 -9.03
CA ASN A 15 -2.07 -17.65 -9.15
C ASN A 15 -3.37 -17.62 -8.32
N ASN A 16 -3.84 -16.46 -7.84
CA ASN A 16 -4.97 -16.33 -6.90
C ASN A 16 -4.74 -16.95 -5.51
N GLU A 17 -3.50 -17.35 -5.21
CA GLU A 17 -3.14 -18.04 -3.96
C GLU A 17 -2.19 -17.22 -3.10
N PHE A 18 -1.59 -16.19 -3.70
CA PHE A 18 -0.58 -15.39 -3.08
C PHE A 18 -0.78 -13.90 -3.39
N PHE A 19 -0.86 -13.11 -2.32
CA PHE A 19 -0.90 -11.65 -2.38
C PHE A 19 0.21 -11.08 -1.51
N VAL A 20 0.99 -10.16 -2.05
CA VAL A 20 1.92 -9.36 -1.24
C VAL A 20 1.80 -7.89 -1.63
N MET A 21 1.75 -7.03 -0.61
CA MET A 21 1.89 -5.59 -0.76
C MET A 21 3.18 -5.15 -0.08
N GLU A 22 4.04 -4.51 -0.85
CA GLU A 22 5.29 -3.91 -0.39
C GLU A 22 5.19 -2.39 -0.55
N LYS A 23 5.74 -1.64 0.40
CA LYS A 23 5.84 -0.18 0.29
C LYS A 23 7.27 0.26 0.47
N LYS A 24 7.62 1.34 -0.19
CA LYS A 24 8.91 2.01 -0.05
C LYS A 24 8.67 3.51 0.03
N SER A 25 9.21 4.11 1.08
CA SER A 25 9.26 5.56 1.25
C SER A 25 10.67 6.02 0.91
N GLN A 26 10.81 7.06 0.07
CA GLN A 26 12.05 7.76 -0.32
C GLN A 26 13.37 7.04 -0.01
N GLY A 27 13.95 6.38 -1.03
CA GLY A 27 15.32 5.83 -0.95
C GLY A 27 15.51 4.66 0.03
N GLY A 28 14.48 4.27 0.79
CA GLY A 28 14.52 3.15 1.74
C GLY A 28 14.33 1.78 1.09
N ASP A 29 14.37 0.75 1.92
CA ASP A 29 14.10 -0.63 1.50
C ASP A 29 12.60 -0.89 1.28
N TRP A 30 12.29 -1.88 0.45
CA TRP A 30 10.92 -2.37 0.30
C TRP A 30 10.50 -3.11 1.57
N ILE A 31 9.48 -2.59 2.24
CA ILE A 31 8.90 -3.21 3.43
C ILE A 31 7.65 -3.96 3.03
N LYS A 32 7.60 -5.25 3.30
CA LYS A 32 6.36 -6.05 3.18
C LYS A 32 5.38 -5.59 4.25
N VAL A 33 4.22 -5.11 3.81
CA VAL A 33 3.16 -4.62 4.69
C VAL A 33 2.05 -5.65 4.84
N VAL A 34 1.76 -6.40 3.77
CA VAL A 34 0.76 -7.47 3.76
C VAL A 34 1.32 -8.64 2.98
N GLU A 35 1.22 -9.85 3.54
CA GLU A 35 1.53 -11.09 2.86
C GLU A 35 0.45 -12.13 3.20
N ILE A 36 -0.21 -12.68 2.19
CA ILE A 36 -1.23 -13.71 2.32
C ILE A 36 -0.81 -14.89 1.45
N GLN A 37 -0.65 -16.05 2.09
CA GLN A 37 -0.30 -17.32 1.47
C GLN A 37 -1.43 -18.31 1.73
N GLU A 38 -2.60 -18.13 1.13
CA GLU A 38 -3.68 -19.12 1.28
C GLU A 38 -4.67 -19.11 0.12
N ASN A 39 -4.90 -20.32 -0.39
CA ASN A 39 -5.41 -20.58 -1.73
C ASN A 39 -6.95 -20.56 -1.83
N ALA A 40 -7.67 -20.78 -0.72
CA ALA A 40 -9.12 -20.99 -0.79
C ALA A 40 -9.96 -19.70 -0.71
N HIS A 41 -9.40 -18.59 -0.21
CA HIS A 41 -10.22 -17.44 0.23
C HIS A 41 -9.72 -16.06 -0.17
N ILE A 42 -8.64 -15.93 -0.95
CA ILE A 42 -8.19 -14.62 -1.42
C ILE A 42 -9.28 -13.91 -2.24
N ALA A 43 -10.09 -14.64 -3.02
CA ALA A 43 -11.24 -14.05 -3.70
C ALA A 43 -12.28 -13.46 -2.73
N ALA A 44 -12.53 -14.11 -1.59
CA ALA A 44 -13.43 -13.61 -0.54
C ALA A 44 -12.83 -12.43 0.23
N LEU A 45 -11.50 -12.34 0.30
CA LEU A 45 -10.77 -11.26 0.94
C LEU A 45 -10.36 -10.14 -0.03
N ALA A 46 -10.58 -10.30 -1.34
CA ALA A 46 -10.14 -9.34 -2.37
C ALA A 46 -10.75 -7.95 -2.16
N GLU A 47 -12.03 -7.89 -1.77
CA GLU A 47 -12.71 -6.63 -1.47
C GLU A 47 -12.15 -5.97 -0.20
N HIS A 48 -11.87 -6.76 0.84
CA HIS A 48 -11.23 -6.28 2.06
C HIS A 48 -9.80 -5.80 1.83
N LEU A 49 -9.04 -6.51 0.98
CA LEU A 49 -7.70 -6.11 0.56
C LEU A 49 -7.71 -4.81 -0.24
N LYS A 50 -8.67 -4.67 -1.17
CA LYS A 50 -8.88 -3.41 -1.91
C LYS A 50 -9.18 -2.26 -0.97
N GLN A 51 -10.05 -2.46 0.03
CA GLN A 51 -10.35 -1.45 1.03
C GLN A 51 -9.14 -1.10 1.90
N LEU A 52 -8.35 -2.09 2.31
CA LEU A 52 -7.13 -1.87 3.09
C LEU A 52 -6.10 -1.06 2.29
N CYS A 53 -5.87 -1.41 1.02
CA CYS A 53 -4.98 -0.66 0.13
C CYS A 53 -5.49 0.77 -0.09
N LEU A 54 -6.79 0.96 -0.32
CA LEU A 54 -7.37 2.29 -0.52
C LEU A 54 -7.28 3.15 0.74
N ALA A 55 -7.62 2.61 1.91
CA ALA A 55 -7.55 3.33 3.17
C ALA A 55 -6.12 3.79 3.48
N ASP A 56 -5.14 2.94 3.19
CA ASP A 56 -3.73 3.26 3.39
C ASP A 56 -3.22 4.33 2.41
N ILE A 57 -3.60 4.24 1.13
CA ILE A 57 -3.32 5.28 0.14
C ILE A 57 -3.96 6.61 0.56
N THR A 58 -5.23 6.59 0.97
CA THR A 58 -5.95 7.79 1.42
C THR A 58 -5.29 8.42 2.65
N ALA A 59 -4.92 7.62 3.65
CA ALA A 59 -4.21 8.11 4.83
C ALA A 59 -2.87 8.77 4.48
N HIS A 60 -2.15 8.22 3.49
CA HIS A 60 -0.91 8.84 3.01
C HIS A 60 -1.17 10.16 2.27
N LEU A 61 -2.19 10.22 1.42
CA LEU A 61 -2.59 11.45 0.72
C LEU A 61 -3.05 12.53 1.69
N ASP A 62 -3.82 12.17 2.72
CA ASP A 62 -4.27 13.10 3.76
C ASP A 62 -3.09 13.65 4.56
N ALA A 63 -2.08 12.83 4.86
CA ALA A 63 -0.86 13.30 5.50
C ALA A 63 -0.11 14.33 4.63
N ILE A 64 0.02 14.06 3.32
CA ILE A 64 0.63 14.99 2.36
C ILE A 64 -0.17 16.30 2.30
N MET A 65 -1.50 16.22 2.16
CA MET A 65 -2.36 17.41 2.09
C MET A 65 -2.34 18.24 3.38
N SER A 66 -2.27 17.58 4.54
CA SER A 66 -2.15 18.25 5.83
C SER A 66 -0.80 18.95 5.98
N GLU A 67 0.29 18.37 5.47
CA GLU A 67 1.60 19.03 5.43
C GLU A 67 1.62 20.23 4.46
N MET A 68 0.93 20.12 3.32
CA MET A 68 0.81 21.20 2.34
C MET A 68 -0.04 22.39 2.81
N THR A 69 -1.03 22.17 3.68
CA THR A 69 -1.89 23.23 4.22
C THR A 69 -1.31 23.89 5.49
N ALA A 70 -0.37 23.22 6.16
CA ALA A 70 0.36 23.76 7.29
C ALA A 70 1.57 24.63 6.88
N SER A 71 1.90 24.68 5.59
CA SER A 71 2.95 25.53 4.98
C SER A 71 2.37 26.77 4.32
#